data_AF-A0ABC9VKC5-F1
#
_entry.id   AF-A0ABC9VKC5-F1
#
_cell.length_a   1.000
_cell.length_b   1.000
_cell.length_c   1.000
_cell.angle_alpha   90.00
_cell.angle_beta   90.00
_cell.angle_gamma   90.00
#
_symmetry.space_group_name_H-M   'P 1'
#
loop_
_entity.id
_entity.type
_entity.pdbx_description
1 polymer ?
#
loop_
_entity_poly.entity_id
_entity_poly.type
_entity_poly.pdbx_seq_one_letter_code
_entity_poly.pdbx_strand_id
1 'polypeptide(L)'
;MIKQAVLDKLSALTEIEKEQQKTGQFVNDLSPYTLIKTADKRVVNKRLLSHHSIYLSKHNRLAPYPLHSHQFVEINYMLKGECDELVEGEPIHLKEGNVLMMDIGYHHSISTLHENDLMINLNFNNKNISFKFWDETHKKDSFIYQYIFNISVQNHNKQKFILFPKNADITDTMD
;
A
#
# COMPACT_ATOMS: atom_id res chain seq x y z
N MET A 1 -9.18 19.11 6.01
CA MET A 1 -8.18 19.36 4.93
C MET A 1 -6.76 19.10 5.43
N ILE A 2 -5.91 18.46 4.63
CA ILE A 2 -4.47 18.29 4.93
C ILE A 2 -3.79 19.67 4.90
N LYS A 3 -2.97 19.99 5.91
CA LYS A 3 -2.26 21.27 5.99
C LYS A 3 -1.28 21.41 4.81
N GLN A 4 -1.23 22.58 4.17
CA GLN A 4 -0.34 22.85 3.03
C GLN A 4 1.12 22.47 3.31
N ALA A 5 1.63 22.81 4.49
CA ALA A 5 3.00 22.46 4.89
C ALA A 5 3.29 20.94 4.91
N VAL A 6 2.27 20.10 5.09
CA VAL A 6 2.40 18.63 4.99
C VAL A 6 2.48 18.21 3.52
N LEU A 7 1.63 18.79 2.66
CA LEU A 7 1.67 18.53 1.22
C LEU A 7 3.01 18.96 0.60
N ASP A 8 3.55 20.10 1.01
CA ASP A 8 4.85 20.59 0.55
C ASP A 8 5.97 19.60 0.92
N LYS A 9 5.93 19.07 2.16
CA LYS A 9 6.89 18.05 2.62
C LYS A 9 6.76 16.74 1.86
N LEU A 10 5.54 16.28 1.57
CA LEU A 10 5.31 15.07 0.81
C LEU A 10 5.74 15.23 -0.66
N SER A 11 5.51 16.40 -1.24
CA SER A 11 5.86 16.71 -2.62
C SER A 11 7.37 16.83 -2.84
N ALA A 12 8.12 17.21 -1.80
CA ALA A 12 9.57 17.31 -1.87
C ALA A 12 10.23 15.96 -2.19
N LEU A 13 11.22 15.99 -3.10
CA LEU A 13 11.97 14.81 -3.49
C LEU A 13 12.89 14.33 -2.37
N THR A 14 12.85 13.03 -2.08
CA THR A 14 13.83 12.35 -1.23
C THR A 14 15.16 12.20 -1.97
N GLU A 15 16.26 11.88 -1.25
CA GLU A 15 17.54 11.58 -1.91
C GLU A 15 17.44 10.39 -2.87
N ILE A 16 16.62 9.40 -2.51
CA ILE A 16 16.31 8.24 -3.36
C ILE A 16 15.59 8.72 -4.63
N GLU A 17 14.52 9.51 -4.50
CA GLU A 17 13.79 10.03 -5.65
C GLU A 17 14.68 10.89 -6.57
N LYS A 18 15.61 11.68 -6.02
CA LYS A 18 16.60 12.44 -6.82
C LYS A 18 17.53 11.54 -7.62
N GLU A 19 17.93 10.40 -7.08
CA GLU A 19 18.75 9.42 -7.79
C GLU A 19 17.94 8.68 -8.86
N GLN A 20 16.71 8.28 -8.53
CA GLN A 20 15.78 7.65 -9.47
C GLN A 20 15.43 8.59 -10.62
N GLN A 21 15.25 9.89 -10.37
CA GLN A 21 15.03 10.91 -11.41
C GLN A 21 16.16 10.97 -12.43
N LYS A 22 17.42 10.81 -11.97
CA LYS A 22 18.61 10.89 -12.85
C LYS A 22 18.83 9.61 -13.64
N THR A 23 18.54 8.46 -13.03
CA THR A 23 18.91 7.14 -13.58
C THR A 23 17.74 6.44 -14.26
N GLY A 24 16.50 6.76 -13.89
CA GLY A 24 15.30 6.01 -14.24
C GLY A 24 15.28 4.58 -13.64
N GLN A 25 16.18 4.27 -12.71
CA GLN A 25 16.35 2.94 -12.14
C GLN A 25 15.91 2.90 -10.68
N PHE A 26 15.37 1.76 -10.25
CA PHE A 26 14.99 1.54 -8.86
C PHE A 26 16.20 1.60 -7.92
N VAL A 27 16.08 2.40 -6.87
CA VAL A 27 17.07 2.51 -5.78
C VAL A 27 16.47 1.93 -4.51
N ASN A 28 17.18 0.98 -3.89
CA ASN A 28 16.67 0.24 -2.75
C ASN A 28 16.63 1.10 -1.48
N ASP A 29 15.42 1.36 -0.99
CA ASP A 29 15.11 2.15 0.21
C ASP A 29 15.06 1.34 1.51
N LEU A 30 15.21 0.02 1.42
CA LEU A 30 15.12 -0.90 2.55
C LEU A 30 16.49 -1.25 3.16
N SER A 31 16.54 -1.33 4.49
CA SER A 31 17.73 -1.85 5.19
C SER A 31 17.97 -3.33 4.86
N PRO A 32 19.24 -3.80 4.79
CA PRO A 32 19.56 -5.21 4.55
C PRO A 32 18.88 -6.18 5.51
N TYR A 33 18.58 -5.76 6.73
CA TYR A 33 17.90 -6.59 7.74
C TYR A 33 16.39 -6.68 7.56
N THR A 34 15.80 -5.79 6.75
CA THR A 34 14.36 -5.74 6.48
C THR A 34 13.95 -6.50 5.22
N LEU A 35 14.92 -6.82 4.36
CA LEU A 35 14.67 -7.44 3.08
C LEU A 35 15.24 -8.86 3.03
N ILE A 36 14.37 -9.84 2.90
CA ILE A 36 14.73 -11.24 2.65
C ILE A 36 14.73 -11.42 1.14
N LYS A 37 15.92 -11.62 0.55
CA LYS A 37 16.07 -11.95 -0.87
C LYS A 37 16.40 -13.44 -1.02
N THR A 38 15.59 -14.16 -1.76
CA THR A 38 15.91 -15.49 -2.31
C THR A 38 16.04 -15.39 -3.83
N ALA A 39 16.48 -16.47 -4.50
CA ALA A 39 16.65 -16.49 -5.96
C ALA A 39 15.44 -15.92 -6.72
N ASP A 40 14.21 -16.23 -6.25
CA ASP A 40 12.98 -15.86 -6.96
C ASP A 40 12.09 -14.87 -6.20
N LYS A 41 12.46 -14.40 -5.01
CA LYS A 41 11.54 -13.60 -4.15
C LYS A 41 12.22 -12.48 -3.39
N ARG A 42 11.53 -11.34 -3.34
CA ARG A 42 11.82 -10.20 -2.46
C ARG A 42 10.72 -10.12 -1.41
N VAL A 43 11.04 -10.39 -0.16
CA VAL A 43 10.08 -10.33 0.95
C VAL A 43 10.54 -9.28 1.96
N VAL A 44 9.72 -8.26 2.16
CA VAL A 44 9.92 -7.25 3.18
C VAL A 44 9.35 -7.76 4.49
N ASN A 45 10.22 -7.89 5.49
CA ASN A 45 9.90 -8.54 6.74
C ASN A 45 9.40 -7.53 7.80
N LYS A 46 8.81 -8.06 8.87
CA LYS A 46 8.20 -7.26 9.95
C LYS A 46 9.16 -6.29 10.67
N ARG A 47 10.48 -6.45 10.52
CA ARG A 47 11.46 -5.55 11.14
C ARG A 47 11.36 -4.14 10.57
N LEU A 48 10.81 -3.95 9.37
CA LEU A 48 10.51 -2.62 8.82
C LEU A 48 9.72 -1.75 9.81
N LEU A 49 8.80 -2.39 10.55
CA LEU A 49 7.90 -1.70 11.47
C LEU A 49 8.55 -1.43 12.83
N SER A 50 9.76 -1.94 13.11
CA SER A 50 10.55 -1.68 14.33
C SER A 50 9.75 -1.65 15.66
N HIS A 51 8.79 -2.57 15.82
CA HIS A 51 7.83 -2.71 16.95
C HIS A 51 6.60 -1.79 16.95
N HIS A 52 6.47 -0.89 15.99
CA HIS A 52 5.25 -0.11 15.80
C HIS A 52 4.09 -0.98 15.31
N SER A 53 2.89 -0.71 15.82
CA SER A 53 1.65 -1.35 15.35
C SER A 53 1.27 -0.90 13.94
N ILE A 54 1.58 0.36 13.62
CA ILE A 54 1.31 1.03 12.35
C ILE A 54 2.57 1.80 11.95
N TYR A 55 2.95 1.70 10.68
CA TYR A 55 4.01 2.50 10.07
C TYR A 55 3.47 3.22 8.85
N LEU A 56 3.69 4.53 8.80
CA LEU A 56 3.23 5.42 7.74
C LEU A 56 4.44 5.92 6.94
N SER A 57 4.41 5.78 5.63
CA SER A 57 5.47 6.29 4.75
C SER A 57 4.94 6.81 3.43
N LYS A 58 5.63 7.78 2.84
CA LYS A 58 5.46 8.16 1.43
C LYS A 58 6.14 7.11 0.56
N HIS A 59 5.48 6.61 -0.48
CA HIS A 59 6.13 5.76 -1.47
C HIS A 59 7.09 6.59 -2.35
N ASN A 60 8.26 6.03 -2.69
CA ASN A 60 9.23 6.72 -3.55
C ASN A 60 8.77 6.70 -5.02
N ARG A 61 8.99 7.80 -5.73
CA ARG A 61 8.55 8.01 -7.13
C ARG A 61 9.73 7.93 -8.11
N LEU A 62 9.44 8.01 -9.40
CA LEU A 62 10.40 8.20 -10.51
C LEU A 62 11.20 6.95 -10.92
N ALA A 63 10.85 5.78 -10.40
CA ALA A 63 11.26 4.48 -10.94
C ALA A 63 10.18 3.43 -10.63
N PRO A 64 10.07 2.33 -11.41
CA PRO A 64 9.17 1.24 -11.08
C PRO A 64 9.66 0.47 -9.85
N TYR A 65 8.76 0.17 -8.91
CA TYR A 65 9.09 -0.62 -7.72
C TYR A 65 9.02 -2.11 -8.04
N PRO A 66 10.09 -2.89 -7.80
CA PRO A 66 10.17 -4.28 -8.24
C PRO A 66 9.15 -5.18 -7.52
N LEU A 67 8.83 -6.32 -8.14
CA LEU A 67 7.96 -7.34 -7.55
C LEU A 67 8.47 -7.76 -6.17
N HIS A 68 7.60 -7.66 -5.17
CA HIS A 68 7.90 -8.00 -3.78
C HIS A 68 6.64 -8.38 -3.01
N SER A 69 6.80 -8.95 -1.81
CA SER A 69 5.71 -9.21 -0.87
C SER A 69 6.07 -8.81 0.56
N HIS A 70 5.06 -8.81 1.44
CA HIS A 70 5.17 -8.31 2.80
C HIS A 70 4.83 -9.36 3.86
N GLN A 71 5.47 -9.28 5.03
CA GLN A 71 5.05 -10.04 6.22
C GLN A 71 3.99 -9.32 7.08
N PHE A 72 3.47 -8.19 6.62
CA PHE A 72 2.48 -7.34 7.26
C PHE A 72 1.40 -6.97 6.24
N VAL A 73 0.26 -6.48 6.73
CA VAL A 73 -0.77 -5.92 5.85
C VAL A 73 -0.30 -4.54 5.38
N GLU A 74 -0.44 -4.27 4.09
CA GLU A 74 -0.15 -2.97 3.49
C GLU A 74 -1.44 -2.35 2.95
N ILE A 75 -1.58 -1.04 3.14
CA ILE A 75 -2.59 -0.24 2.47
C ILE A 75 -1.88 0.85 1.69
N ASN A 76 -2.10 0.91 0.38
CA ASN A 76 -1.72 2.04 -0.46
C ASN A 76 -2.88 3.00 -0.59
N TYR A 77 -2.65 4.26 -0.26
CA TYR A 77 -3.60 5.35 -0.45
C TYR A 77 -3.05 6.32 -1.47
N MET A 78 -3.75 6.46 -2.59
CA MET A 78 -3.38 7.38 -3.67
C MET A 78 -3.81 8.81 -3.29
N LEU A 79 -2.98 9.52 -2.55
CA LEU A 79 -3.29 10.86 -2.05
C LEU A 79 -3.48 11.89 -3.17
N LYS A 80 -2.67 11.80 -4.24
CA LYS A 80 -2.73 12.70 -5.39
C LYS A 80 -2.26 11.97 -6.64
N GLY A 81 -2.94 12.17 -7.77
CA GLY A 81 -2.53 11.61 -9.06
C GLY A 81 -3.01 10.18 -9.27
N GLU A 82 -2.20 9.34 -9.93
CA GLU A 82 -2.57 7.96 -10.26
C GLU A 82 -1.37 7.00 -10.24
N CYS A 83 -1.65 5.69 -10.20
CA CYS A 83 -0.63 4.65 -10.22
C CYS A 83 -1.20 3.34 -10.77
N ASP A 84 -0.40 2.63 -11.57
CA ASP A 84 -0.69 1.26 -11.98
C ASP A 84 0.11 0.27 -11.13
N GLU A 85 -0.56 -0.74 -10.60
CA GLU A 85 0.03 -1.85 -9.84
C GLU A 85 -0.33 -3.19 -10.46
N LEU A 86 0.52 -4.19 -10.25
CA LEU A 86 0.24 -5.58 -10.60
C LEU A 86 0.24 -6.40 -9.31
N VAL A 87 -0.93 -6.84 -8.86
CA VAL A 87 -1.11 -7.58 -7.59
C VAL A 87 -1.47 -9.02 -7.92
N GLU A 88 -0.61 -9.98 -7.55
CA GLU A 88 -0.79 -11.41 -7.87
C GLU A 88 -1.14 -11.66 -9.36
N GLY A 89 -0.53 -10.88 -10.25
CA GLY A 89 -0.75 -10.93 -11.71
C GLY A 89 -1.99 -10.20 -12.21
N GLU A 90 -2.78 -9.57 -11.33
CA GLU A 90 -3.95 -8.77 -11.71
C GLU A 90 -3.59 -7.28 -11.80
N PRO A 91 -3.85 -6.61 -12.94
CA PRO A 91 -3.56 -5.19 -13.11
C PRO A 91 -4.59 -4.33 -12.38
N ILE A 92 -4.11 -3.40 -11.56
CA ILE A 92 -4.91 -2.47 -10.76
C ILE A 92 -4.51 -1.05 -11.10
N HIS A 93 -5.49 -0.20 -11.37
CA HIS A 93 -5.27 1.21 -11.64
C HIS A 93 -5.87 2.05 -10.50
N LEU A 94 -4.99 2.69 -9.73
CA LEU A 94 -5.36 3.56 -8.62
C LEU A 94 -5.44 5.00 -9.09
N LYS A 95 -6.59 5.64 -8.86
CA LYS A 95 -6.77 7.09 -9.03
C LYS A 95 -6.72 7.80 -7.69
N GLU A 96 -6.57 9.12 -7.73
CA GLU A 96 -6.64 9.96 -6.53
C GLU A 96 -7.84 9.57 -5.63
N GLY A 97 -7.56 9.43 -4.34
CA GLY A 97 -8.51 9.02 -3.31
C GLY A 97 -8.78 7.52 -3.25
N ASN A 98 -8.21 6.71 -4.15
CA ASN A 98 -8.36 5.26 -4.10
C ASN A 98 -7.49 4.68 -2.98
N VAL A 99 -8.00 3.61 -2.37
CA VAL A 99 -7.30 2.83 -1.35
C VAL A 99 -7.20 1.39 -1.82
N LEU A 100 -5.98 0.85 -1.88
CA LEU A 100 -5.70 -0.56 -2.13
C LEU A 100 -5.21 -1.21 -0.85
N MET A 101 -5.90 -2.24 -0.37
CA MET A 101 -5.49 -3.03 0.80
C MET A 101 -5.04 -4.42 0.37
N MET A 102 -3.86 -4.83 0.83
CA MET A 102 -3.25 -6.11 0.51
C MET A 102 -2.89 -6.88 1.77
N ASP A 103 -3.18 -8.18 1.77
CA ASP A 103 -2.88 -9.03 2.92
C ASP A 103 -1.41 -9.47 2.93
N ILE A 104 -1.03 -10.07 4.04
CA ILE A 104 0.28 -10.68 4.26
C ILE A 104 0.57 -11.72 3.17
N GLY A 105 1.75 -11.61 2.56
CA GLY A 105 2.28 -12.59 1.61
C GLY A 105 1.87 -12.38 0.15
N TYR A 106 1.04 -11.38 -0.14
CA TYR A 106 0.69 -11.00 -1.51
C TYR A 106 1.87 -10.33 -2.21
N HIS A 107 2.10 -10.72 -3.46
CA HIS A 107 3.14 -10.16 -4.31
C HIS A 107 2.57 -9.06 -5.18
N HIS A 108 3.28 -7.94 -5.21
CA HIS A 108 2.93 -6.84 -6.08
C HIS A 108 4.15 -6.09 -6.61
N SER A 109 3.95 -5.41 -7.72
CA SER A 109 4.89 -4.45 -8.29
C SER A 109 4.15 -3.18 -8.65
N ILE A 110 4.85 -2.05 -8.56
CA ILE A 110 4.26 -0.73 -8.72
C ILE A 110 4.94 -0.09 -9.92
N SER A 111 4.15 0.41 -10.87
CA SER A 111 4.68 1.17 -12.00
C SER A 111 5.31 2.47 -11.55
N THR A 112 5.98 3.18 -12.46
CA THR A 112 6.61 4.46 -12.10
C THR A 112 5.56 5.50 -11.74
N LEU A 113 5.52 5.93 -10.48
CA LEU A 113 4.85 7.15 -10.07
C LEU A 113 5.63 8.36 -10.60
N HIS A 114 4.93 9.37 -11.11
CA HIS A 114 5.49 10.60 -11.65
C HIS A 114 5.65 11.69 -10.58
N GLU A 115 6.23 12.83 -10.96
CA GLU A 115 6.62 13.92 -10.05
C GLU A 115 5.47 14.49 -9.22
N ASN A 116 4.24 14.43 -9.72
CA ASN A 116 3.05 14.98 -9.07
C ASN A 116 2.21 13.94 -8.33
N ASP A 117 2.50 12.66 -8.53
CA ASP A 117 1.82 11.57 -7.85
C ASP A 117 2.28 11.51 -6.40
N LEU A 118 1.37 11.15 -5.50
CA LEU A 118 1.66 10.94 -4.08
C LEU A 118 0.90 9.73 -3.58
N MET A 119 1.62 8.66 -3.28
CA MET A 119 1.08 7.47 -2.65
C MET A 119 1.61 7.34 -1.23
N ILE A 120 0.71 7.00 -0.31
CA ILE A 120 0.99 6.81 1.10
C ILE A 120 0.79 5.35 1.44
N ASN A 121 1.80 4.74 2.06
CA ASN A 121 1.75 3.35 2.51
C ASN A 121 1.45 3.34 4.02
N LEU A 122 0.42 2.60 4.41
CA LEU A 122 0.07 2.31 5.79
C LEU A 122 0.29 0.82 6.04
N ASN A 123 1.32 0.51 6.82
CA ASN A 123 1.73 -0.87 7.10
C ASN A 123 1.35 -1.27 8.53
N PHE A 124 0.64 -2.39 8.67
CA PHE A 124 0.11 -2.86 9.95
C PHE A 124 0.79 -4.15 10.39
N ASN A 125 1.43 -4.10 11.56
CA ASN A 125 2.07 -5.29 12.15
C ASN A 125 1.04 -6.31 12.70
N ASN A 126 -0.19 -5.85 12.89
CA ASN A 126 -1.25 -6.59 13.57
C ASN A 126 -1.89 -7.63 12.65
N LYS A 127 -1.74 -8.91 12.99
CA LYS A 127 -2.44 -10.02 12.31
C LYS A 127 -3.95 -9.89 12.41
N ASN A 128 -4.49 -9.15 13.37
CA ASN A 128 -5.93 -8.97 13.52
C ASN A 128 -6.57 -8.10 12.42
N ILE A 129 -5.75 -7.54 11.52
CA ILE A 129 -6.18 -6.75 10.36
C ILE A 129 -6.05 -7.58 9.08
N SER A 130 -5.46 -8.79 9.13
CA SER A 130 -5.40 -9.67 7.96
C SER A 130 -6.78 -10.21 7.60
N PHE A 131 -7.03 -10.45 6.31
CA PHE A 131 -8.29 -11.01 5.84
C PHE A 131 -8.53 -12.40 6.44
N LYS A 132 -7.46 -13.18 6.60
CA LYS A 132 -7.52 -14.50 7.27
C LYS A 132 -8.05 -14.43 8.70
N PHE A 133 -7.61 -13.46 9.50
CA PHE A 133 -8.07 -13.34 10.89
C PHE A 133 -9.54 -12.92 10.97
N TRP A 134 -9.96 -12.03 10.07
CA TRP A 134 -11.34 -11.62 9.94
C TRP A 134 -12.26 -12.78 9.55
N ASP A 135 -11.80 -13.69 8.70
CA ASP A 135 -12.53 -14.91 8.35
C ASP A 135 -12.66 -15.88 9.56
N GLU A 136 -11.57 -16.08 10.31
CA GLU A 136 -11.51 -17.01 11.45
C GLU A 136 -12.27 -16.54 12.71
N THR A 137 -12.45 -15.23 12.91
CA THR A 137 -13.01 -14.69 14.17
C THR A 137 -14.54 -14.61 14.24
N HIS A 138 -15.28 -14.99 13.20
CA HIS A 138 -16.75 -14.93 13.16
C HIS A 138 -17.34 -13.61 13.69
N LYS A 139 -16.64 -12.47 13.55
CA LYS A 139 -17.14 -11.14 13.98
C LYS A 139 -18.14 -10.60 12.97
N LYS A 140 -19.25 -11.33 12.80
CA LYS A 140 -20.35 -10.97 11.90
C LYS A 140 -21.00 -9.63 12.25
N ASP A 141 -20.77 -9.06 13.43
CA ASP A 141 -21.48 -7.85 13.89
C ASP A 141 -20.71 -6.53 13.67
N SER A 142 -19.46 -6.57 13.19
CA SER A 142 -18.77 -5.33 12.85
C SER A 142 -19.22 -4.86 11.46
N PHE A 143 -19.83 -3.68 11.38
CA PHE A 143 -20.20 -3.05 10.10
C PHE A 143 -19.00 -2.96 9.14
N ILE A 144 -17.81 -2.65 9.67
CA ILE A 144 -16.57 -2.61 8.89
C ILE A 144 -16.23 -4.00 8.35
N TYR A 145 -16.33 -5.05 9.18
CA TYR A 145 -16.14 -6.42 8.71
C TYR A 145 -17.18 -6.82 7.66
N GLN A 146 -18.46 -6.57 7.89
CA GLN A 146 -19.50 -6.90 6.91
C GLN A 146 -19.31 -6.14 5.59
N TYR A 147 -18.92 -4.87 5.65
CA TYR A 147 -18.64 -4.06 4.46
C TYR A 147 -17.45 -4.61 3.67
N ILE A 148 -16.33 -4.86 4.35
CA ILE A 148 -15.12 -5.44 3.76
C ILE A 148 -15.39 -6.87 3.24
N PHE A 149 -16.13 -7.70 3.99
CA PHE A 149 -16.51 -9.06 3.62
C PHE A 149 -17.49 -9.08 2.44
N ASN A 150 -18.47 -8.17 2.39
CA ASN A 150 -19.41 -8.10 1.27
C ASN A 150 -18.72 -7.64 -0.01
N ILE A 151 -17.76 -6.72 0.07
CA ILE A 151 -16.89 -6.36 -1.06
C ILE A 151 -16.06 -7.58 -1.49
N SER A 152 -15.58 -8.39 -0.54
CA SER A 152 -14.79 -9.59 -0.83
C SER A 152 -15.59 -10.78 -1.40
N VAL A 153 -16.86 -10.91 -1.04
CA VAL A 153 -17.71 -12.05 -1.41
C VAL A 153 -18.50 -11.84 -2.70
N GLN A 154 -18.81 -10.61 -3.11
CA GLN A 154 -19.57 -10.36 -4.35
C GLN A 154 -18.80 -10.72 -5.64
N ASN A 155 -17.47 -10.89 -5.57
CA ASN A 155 -16.68 -11.47 -6.66
C ASN A 155 -16.35 -12.92 -6.30
N HIS A 156 -17.02 -13.89 -6.95
CA HIS A 156 -16.79 -15.33 -6.76
C HIS A 156 -15.35 -15.76 -7.13
N ASN A 157 -14.39 -15.53 -6.23
CA ASN A 157 -13.12 -16.23 -6.04
C ASN A 157 -12.28 -15.45 -5.02
N LYS A 158 -11.82 -16.12 -3.95
CA LYS A 158 -10.77 -15.71 -2.98
C LYS A 158 -10.15 -14.32 -3.28
N GLN A 159 -10.80 -13.25 -2.82
CA GLN A 159 -10.40 -11.90 -3.22
C GLN A 159 -9.04 -11.54 -2.62
N LYS A 160 -8.11 -11.13 -3.48
CA LYS A 160 -6.67 -11.04 -3.24
C LYS A 160 -6.22 -9.72 -2.62
N PHE A 161 -7.04 -8.69 -2.78
CA PHE A 161 -6.86 -7.33 -2.31
C PHE A 161 -8.24 -6.66 -2.28
N ILE A 162 -8.35 -5.49 -1.66
CA ILE A 162 -9.57 -4.68 -1.69
C ILE A 162 -9.26 -3.30 -2.25
N LEU A 163 -9.97 -2.92 -3.30
CA LEU A 163 -9.92 -1.57 -3.88
C LEU A 163 -11.15 -0.78 -3.43
N PHE A 164 -10.92 0.27 -2.67
CA PHE A 164 -11.95 1.27 -2.35
C PHE A 164 -11.76 2.46 -3.30
N PRO A 165 -12.67 2.67 -4.27
CA PRO A 165 -12.64 3.88 -5.09
C PRO A 165 -12.93 5.12 -4.21
N LYS A 166 -12.47 6.29 -4.65
CA LYS A 166 -12.78 7.57 -3.99
C LYS A 166 -14.30 7.70 -3.85
N ASN A 167 -14.80 7.62 -2.61
CA ASN A 167 -16.21 7.81 -2.31
C ASN A 167 -16.49 9.31 -2.16
N ALA A 168 -17.47 9.82 -2.91
CA ALA A 168 -17.94 11.20 -2.79
C ALA A 168 -18.59 11.48 -1.42
N ASP A 169 -18.98 10.45 -0.68
CA ASP A 169 -19.64 10.58 0.63
C ASP A 169 -18.67 10.77 1.80
N ILE A 170 -17.36 10.64 1.56
CA ILE A 170 -16.31 10.86 2.57
C ILE A 170 -15.45 12.06 2.13
N THR A 171 -16.06 13.25 2.09
CA THR A 171 -15.36 14.51 1.80
C THR A 171 -14.77 15.16 3.05
N ASP A 172 -15.33 14.85 4.22
CA ASP A 172 -14.91 15.35 5.52
C ASP A 172 -14.58 14.18 6.45
N THR A 173 -13.36 13.66 6.34
CA THR A 173 -12.75 12.92 7.44
C THR A 173 -11.45 13.61 7.83
N MET A 174 -11.57 14.50 8.82
CA MET A 174 -10.78 14.55 10.05
C MET A 174 -11.07 15.91 10.71
N ASP A 175 -12.02 15.89 11.65
CA ASP A 175 -11.96 16.73 12.85
C ASP A 175 -10.97 16.09 13.85
#